data_AF-A0A5C7VNZ2-F1
#
_entry.id   AF-A0A5C7VNZ2-F1
#
_cell.length_a   1.000
_cell.length_b   1.000
_cell.length_c   1.000
_cell.angle_alpha   90.00
_cell.angle_beta   90.00
_cell.angle_gamma   90.00
#
_symmetry.space_group_name_H-M   'P 1'
#
loop_
_entity.id
_entity.type
_entity.pdbx_description
1 polymer ?
#
loop_
_entity_poly.entity_id
_entity_poly.type
_entity_poly.pdbx_seq_one_letter_code
_entity_poly.pdbx_strand_id
1 'polypeptide(L)' 'MKKAWLSLGVLVLSLPLGVLLTLLLLPLWRWLEDTAGVEAIGHSGPAAWCHGAAIAVFAVLGLALVWRPR' A
#
# COMPACT_ATOMS: atom_id res chain seq x y z
N MET A 1 -2.38 -19.36 -16.64
CA MET A 1 -1.52 -20.03 -15.62
C MET A 1 -0.36 -19.13 -15.17
N LYS A 2 0.69 -18.90 -15.98
CA LYS A 2 1.89 -18.13 -15.53
C LYS A 2 1.58 -16.72 -14.98
N LYS A 3 0.77 -15.92 -15.69
CA LYS A 3 0.37 -14.58 -15.22
C LYS A 3 -0.44 -14.61 -13.93
N ALA A 4 -1.25 -15.64 -13.70
CA ALA A 4 -2.03 -15.79 -12.47
C ALA A 4 -1.10 -16.06 -11.27
N TRP A 5 -0.10 -16.92 -11.42
CA TRP A 5 0.91 -17.15 -10.38
C TRP A 5 1.74 -15.90 -10.09
N LEU A 6 2.13 -15.14 -11.12
CA LEU A 6 2.81 -13.85 -10.94
C LEU A 6 1.91 -12.85 -10.20
N SER A 7 0.62 -12.79 -10.56
CA SER A 7 -0.35 -11.92 -9.89
C SER A 7 -0.50 -12.29 -8.41
N LEU A 8 -0.56 -13.59 -8.09
CA LEU A 8 -0.58 -14.05 -6.71
C LEU A 8 0.69 -13.65 -5.95
N GLY A 9 1.87 -13.81 -6.56
CA GLY A 9 3.13 -13.36 -5.98
C GLY A 9 3.16 -11.86 -5.70
N VAL A 10 2.65 -11.04 -6.64
CA VAL A 10 2.50 -9.59 -6.44
C VAL A 10 1.60 -9.28 -5.25
N LEU A 11 0.43 -9.92 -5.17
CA LEU A 11 -0.53 -9.70 -4.08
C LEU A 11 0.09 -10.08 -2.72
N VAL A 12 0.76 -11.23 -2.62
CA VAL A 12 1.41 -11.66 -1.39
C VAL A 12 2.53 -10.70 -0.97
N LEU A 13 3.37 -10.26 -1.90
CA LEU A 13 4.47 -9.32 -1.60
C LEU A 13 3.98 -7.91 -1.28
N SER A 14 2.81 -7.50 -1.81
CA SER A 14 2.24 -6.19 -1.52
C SER A 14 1.89 -6.00 -0.04
N LEU A 15 1.59 -7.09 0.69
CA LEU A 15 1.26 -7.06 2.12
C LEU A 15 2.45 -6.57 2.97
N PRO A 16 3.61 -7.25 3.03
CA PRO A 16 4.75 -6.78 3.82
C PRO A 16 5.33 -5.48 3.29
N LEU A 17 5.38 -5.29 1.96
CA LEU A 17 5.90 -4.05 1.37
C LEU A 17 5.00 -2.84 1.67
N GLY A 18 3.68 -3.02 1.66
CA GLY A 18 2.74 -1.97 1.99
C GLY A 18 2.83 -1.55 3.46
N VAL A 19 3.01 -2.50 4.38
CA VAL A 19 3.29 -2.19 5.81
C VAL A 19 4.59 -1.39 5.91
N LEU A 20 5.67 -1.83 5.27
CA LEU A 20 6.96 -1.12 5.31
C LEU A 20 6.85 0.30 4.74
N LEU A 21 6.17 0.46 3.60
CA LEU A 21 5.94 1.77 3.00
C LEU A 21 5.07 2.66 3.88
N THR A 22 4.07 2.10 4.56
CA THR A 22 3.23 2.84 5.51
C THR A 22 4.09 3.45 6.62
N LEU A 23 5.00 2.66 7.20
CA LEU A 23 5.92 3.13 8.23
C LEU A 23 6.93 4.15 7.69
N LEU A 24 7.46 3.93 6.48
CA LEU A 24 8.38 4.88 5.84
C LEU A 24 7.71 6.24 5.57
N LEU A 25 6.42 6.23 5.27
CA LEU A 25 5.61 7.42 4.98
C LEU A 25 4.94 8.02 6.22
N LEU A 26 5.35 7.65 7.44
CA LEU A 26 4.85 8.26 8.68
C LEU A 26 4.75 9.80 8.65
N PRO A 27 5.78 10.55 8.16
CA PRO A 27 5.68 12.00 8.08
C PRO A 27 4.58 12.48 7.13
N LEU A 28 4.35 11.78 6.02
CA LEU A 28 3.31 12.10 5.06
C LEU A 28 1.91 11.88 5.64
N TRP A 29 1.71 10.78 6.36
CA TRP A 29 0.43 10.48 7.03
C TRP A 29 0.08 11.54 8.07
N ARG A 30 1.07 11.96 8.89
CA ARG A 30 0.88 13.05 9.85
C ARG A 30 0.50 14.35 9.17
N TRP A 31 1.24 14.72 8.13
CA TRP A 31 0.93 15.92 7.37
C TRP A 31 -0.48 15.89 6.76
N LEU A 32 -0.93 14.74 6.24
CA LEU A 32 -2.29 14.59 5.71
C LEU A 32 -3.35 14.77 6.80
N GLU A 33 -3.14 14.17 7.98
CA GLU A 33 -4.05 14.35 9.11
C GLU A 33 -4.14 15.82 9.54
N ASP A 34 -2.99 16.48 9.68
CA ASP A 34 -2.91 17.89 10.07
C ASP A 34 -3.59 18.82 9.05
N THR A 35 -3.55 18.48 7.76
CA THR A 35 -4.07 19.33 6.67
C THR A 35 -5.50 19.03 6.28
N ALA A 36 -5.91 17.76 6.26
CA ALA A 36 -7.22 17.31 5.81
C ALA A 36 -8.16 16.95 6.96
N GLY A 37 -7.66 16.84 8.20
CA GLY A 37 -8.44 16.42 9.36
C GLY A 37 -8.87 14.95 9.33
N VAL A 38 -8.21 14.12 8.51
CA VAL A 38 -8.48 12.68 8.41
C VAL A 38 -7.52 11.93 9.32
N GLU A 39 -8.05 11.24 10.33
CA GLU A 39 -7.24 10.46 11.28
C GLU A 39 -6.38 9.41 10.56
N ALA A 40 -5.06 9.62 10.54
CA ALA A 40 -4.08 8.79 9.86
C ALA A 40 -3.13 8.11 10.85
N ILE A 41 -2.88 8.72 12.01
CA ILE A 41 -2.01 8.25 13.09
C ILE A 41 -2.80 8.18 14.40
N GLY A 42 -3.29 6.99 14.74
CA GLY A 42 -3.97 6.73 16.00
C GLY A 42 -3.01 6.36 17.15
N HIS A 43 -3.59 6.02 18.30
CA HIS A 43 -2.84 5.67 19.51
C HIS A 43 -1.87 4.48 19.33
N SER A 44 -2.18 3.57 18.41
CA SER A 44 -1.39 2.36 18.13
C SER A 44 -0.53 2.47 16.86
N GLY A 45 -0.38 3.68 16.31
CA GLY A 45 0.32 3.91 15.04
C GLY A 45 -0.64 4.19 13.88
N PRO A 46 -0.22 3.94 12.62
CA PRO A 46 -1.01 4.32 11.46
C PRO A 46 -2.36 3.59 11.41
N ALA A 47 -3.40 4.30 11.02
CA ALA A 47 -4.73 3.74 10.83
C ALA A 47 -4.72 2.61 9.79
N ALA A 48 -5.72 1.72 9.85
CA ALA A 48 -5.82 0.58 8.95
C ALA A 48 -5.89 1.00 7.47
N TRP A 49 -6.50 2.15 7.18
CA TRP A 49 -6.62 2.64 5.80
C TRP A 49 -5.26 3.12 5.24
N CYS A 50 -4.33 3.60 6.06
CA CYS A 50 -2.97 3.96 5.63
C CYS A 50 -2.25 2.73 5.06
N HIS A 51 -2.38 1.60 5.77
CA HIS A 51 -1.85 0.31 5.34
C HIS A 51 -2.55 -0.18 4.08
N GLY A 52 -3.88 -0.12 4.04
CA GLY A 52 -4.66 -0.48 2.85
C GLY A 52 -4.27 0.33 1.62
N ALA A 53 -4.06 1.64 1.76
CA ALA A 53 -3.63 2.52 0.69
C ALA A 53 -2.23 2.14 0.17
N ALA A 54 -1.26 1.93 1.05
CA ALA A 54 0.10 1.54 0.66
C ALA A 54 0.16 0.15 0.01
N ILE A 55 -0.59 -0.83 0.55
CA ILE A 55 -0.74 -2.17 -0.05
C ILE A 55 -1.36 -2.06 -1.45
N ALA A 56 -2.44 -1.26 -1.59
CA ALA A 56 -3.11 -1.05 -2.86
C ALA A 56 -2.19 -0.44 -3.91
N VAL A 57 -1.33 0.52 -3.55
CA VAL A 57 -0.34 1.09 -4.46
C VAL A 57 0.56 0.00 -5.05
N PHE A 58 1.15 -0.86 -4.23
CA PHE A 58 1.99 -1.95 -4.75
C PHE A 58 1.20 -3.00 -5.54
N ALA A 59 0.02 -3.38 -5.06
CA ALA A 59 -0.82 -4.36 -5.75
C ALA A 59 -1.24 -3.87 -7.13
N VAL A 60 -1.76 -2.63 -7.23
CA VAL A 60 -2.23 -2.05 -8.49
C VAL A 60 -1.07 -1.86 -9.47
N LEU A 61 0.04 -1.26 -9.04
CA LEU A 61 1.19 -1.05 -9.92
C LEU A 61 1.81 -2.37 -10.37
N GLY A 62 1.99 -3.33 -9.45
CA GLY A 62 2.53 -4.65 -9.77
C GLY A 62 1.64 -5.43 -10.73
N LEU A 63 0.32 -5.42 -10.51
CA LEU A 63 -0.63 -6.06 -11.42
C LEU A 63 -0.66 -5.35 -12.78
N ALA A 64 -0.66 -4.02 -12.82
CA ALA A 64 -0.60 -3.26 -14.06
C ALA A 64 0.64 -3.64 -14.89
N LEU A 65 1.80 -3.85 -14.25
CA LEU A 65 3.01 -4.32 -14.93
C LEU A 65 2.90 -5.76 -15.44
N VAL A 66 2.35 -6.68 -14.65
CA VAL A 66 2.15 -8.09 -15.05
C VAL A 66 1.17 -8.20 -16.23
N TRP A 67 0.17 -7.34 -16.27
CA TRP A 67 -0.91 -7.36 -17.27
C TRP A 67 -0.74 -6.36 -18.40
N ARG A 68 0.36 -5.59 -18.42
CA ARG A 68 0.68 -4.65 -19.49
C ARG A 68 0.61 -5.34 -20.87
N PRO A 69 -0.20 -4.84 -21.82
CA PRO A 69 -0.18 -5.34 -23.18
C PRO A 69 1.21 -5.07 -23.77
N ARG A 70 1.83 -6.09 -24.36
CA ARG A 70 3.08 -5.95 -25.09
C ARG A 70 2.80 -5.44 -26.49
#